data_AF-A0A957R581-F1
#
_entry.id   AF-A0A957R581-F1
#
_cell.length_a   1.000
_cell.length_b   1.000
_cell.length_c   1.000
_cell.angle_alpha   90.00
_cell.angle_beta   90.00
_cell.angle_gamma   90.00
#
_symmetry.space_group_name_H-M   'P 1'
#
loop_
_entity.id
_entity.type
_entity.pdbx_description
1 polymer ?
#
loop_
_entity_poly.entity_id
_entity_poly.type
_entity_poly.pdbx_seq_one_letter_code
_entity_poly.pdbx_strand_id
1 'polypeptide(L)'
;MHELFLSLYFDEATEQAVRAVWGKIAAAGVQVDGIEGHRPHITLAAYETERPDAYAPWVEAFAHTQVRLPLRLQSPSIFFETNTVYLAPRLSGAWFEMHTRLLTYLREQGADPQRFAHHIDIGTWTPHCTLVSRVEPQDVLTVVKIAQQAWRIRDGFAEGIGVVVLPETLDRSKHRFASPRTAADYTIRRARLGELEQIQAAEQAAGQRFALVGLEAISAMNPIAHEVLAQHQIKGQLWVAVTAADEIAGFLMMAVVDGEAYIRRAIGTPRPRPSWIRATLANLWLSMGTGAGL
;
A
#
# COMPACT_ATOMS: atom_id res chain seq x y z
N MET A 1 -13.09 25.81 16.04
CA MET A 1 -12.08 25.14 15.22
C MET A 1 -11.92 23.73 15.74
N HIS A 2 -11.91 22.74 14.87
CA HIS A 2 -11.82 21.32 15.20
C HIS A 2 -10.46 20.78 14.79
N GLU A 3 -9.89 19.90 15.60
CA GLU A 3 -8.74 19.09 15.21
C GLU A 3 -9.23 17.84 14.50
N LEU A 4 -8.80 17.67 13.24
CA LEU A 4 -9.19 16.58 12.36
C LEU A 4 -7.96 15.77 11.97
N PHE A 5 -8.05 14.45 12.10
CA PHE A 5 -6.99 13.51 11.73
C PHE A 5 -7.47 12.57 10.63
N LEU A 6 -6.60 12.34 9.65
CA LEU A 6 -6.78 11.30 8.64
C LEU A 6 -5.91 10.11 9.00
N SER A 7 -6.52 8.96 9.20
CA SER A 7 -5.87 7.78 9.76
C SER A 7 -5.93 6.62 8.77
N LEU A 8 -4.77 6.12 8.35
CA LEU A 8 -4.66 4.87 7.61
C LEU A 8 -4.97 3.72 8.56
N TYR A 9 -5.95 2.89 8.19
CA TYR A 9 -6.36 1.78 9.02
C TYR A 9 -6.14 0.42 8.40
N PHE A 10 -6.13 -0.63 9.24
CA PHE A 10 -5.64 -1.94 8.86
C PHE A 10 -6.76 -2.96 8.68
N ASP A 11 -6.40 -4.14 8.16
CA ASP A 11 -7.25 -5.31 8.27
C ASP A 11 -7.48 -5.74 9.73
N GLU A 12 -8.55 -6.49 9.93
CA GLU A 12 -9.00 -6.90 11.26
C GLU A 12 -7.94 -7.71 12.02
N ALA A 13 -7.21 -8.60 11.34
CA ALA A 13 -6.19 -9.43 11.96
C ALA A 13 -5.00 -8.59 12.48
N THR A 14 -4.61 -7.56 11.72
CA THR A 14 -3.55 -6.62 12.10
C THR A 14 -4.00 -5.75 13.28
N GLU A 15 -5.24 -5.24 13.25
CA GLU A 15 -5.78 -4.47 14.37
C GLU A 15 -5.88 -5.30 15.66
N GLN A 16 -6.40 -6.53 15.58
CA GLN A 16 -6.49 -7.43 16.73
C GLN A 16 -5.11 -7.73 17.33
N ALA A 17 -4.09 -7.90 16.49
CA ALA A 17 -2.72 -8.10 16.96
C ALA A 17 -2.18 -6.89 17.73
N VAL A 18 -2.42 -5.67 17.26
CA VAL A 18 -2.01 -4.44 17.97
C VAL A 18 -2.79 -4.30 19.28
N ARG A 19 -4.10 -4.54 19.27
CA ARG A 19 -4.94 -4.51 20.49
C ARG A 19 -4.49 -5.52 21.54
N ALA A 20 -3.99 -6.69 21.13
CA ALA A 20 -3.41 -7.66 22.05
C ALA A 20 -2.13 -7.16 22.73
N VAL A 21 -1.31 -6.35 22.03
CA VAL A 21 -0.15 -5.68 22.64
C VAL A 21 -0.62 -4.61 23.63
N TRP A 22 -1.60 -3.79 23.25
CA TRP A 22 -2.22 -2.81 24.15
C TRP A 22 -2.72 -3.43 25.45
N GLY A 23 -3.45 -4.55 25.37
CA GLY A 23 -3.95 -5.25 26.56
C GLY A 23 -2.83 -5.70 27.50
N LYS A 24 -1.68 -6.15 26.97
CA LYS A 24 -0.52 -6.53 27.79
C LYS A 24 0.18 -5.33 28.43
N ILE A 25 0.25 -4.21 27.73
CA ILE A 25 0.82 -2.96 28.26
C ILE A 25 -0.07 -2.44 29.39
N ALA A 26 -1.39 -2.41 29.20
CA ALA A 26 -2.34 -1.98 30.22
C ALA A 26 -2.34 -2.91 31.45
N ALA A 27 -2.21 -4.23 31.25
CA ALA A 27 -2.06 -5.18 32.35
C ALA A 27 -0.78 -4.95 33.19
N ALA A 28 0.22 -4.23 32.66
CA ALA A 28 1.41 -3.83 33.38
C ALA A 28 1.26 -2.47 34.12
N GLY A 29 0.06 -1.88 34.11
CA GLY A 29 -0.24 -0.64 34.83
C GLY A 29 0.04 0.64 34.03
N VAL A 30 0.40 0.53 32.76
CA VAL A 30 0.64 1.70 31.88
C VAL A 30 -0.68 2.10 31.19
N GLN A 31 -1.02 3.39 31.22
CA GLN A 31 -2.20 3.90 30.51
C GLN A 31 -2.02 3.77 28.98
N VAL A 32 -3.06 3.30 28.30
CA VAL A 32 -3.04 3.09 26.84
C VAL A 32 -4.26 3.74 26.20
N ASP A 33 -4.04 4.85 25.48
CA ASP A 33 -5.09 5.62 24.80
C ASP A 33 -5.95 4.75 23.85
N GLY A 34 -5.33 3.73 23.22
CA GLY A 34 -5.98 2.78 22.32
C GLY A 34 -7.11 1.94 22.92
N ILE A 35 -7.18 1.85 24.25
CA ILE A 35 -8.23 1.10 24.95
C ILE A 35 -9.54 1.90 25.00
N GLU A 36 -9.46 3.24 24.96
CA GLU A 36 -10.60 4.15 25.10
C GLU A 36 -11.29 4.51 23.76
N GLY A 37 -11.02 3.71 22.71
CA GLY A 37 -11.75 3.77 21.44
C GLY A 37 -10.89 4.07 20.21
N HIS A 38 -9.65 4.54 20.40
CA HIS A 38 -8.75 4.73 19.26
C HIS A 38 -8.40 3.39 18.61
N ARG A 39 -8.58 3.31 17.29
CA ARG A 39 -8.17 2.14 16.53
C ARG A 39 -6.66 2.14 16.26
N PRO A 40 -6.02 0.97 16.08
CA PRO A 40 -4.67 0.91 15.53
C PRO A 40 -4.63 1.58 14.14
N HIS A 41 -3.73 2.55 13.96
CA HIS A 41 -3.65 3.34 12.73
C HIS A 41 -2.25 3.89 12.48
N ILE A 42 -2.02 4.41 11.27
CA ILE A 42 -0.92 5.32 10.95
C ILE A 42 -1.52 6.66 10.52
N THR A 43 -1.10 7.76 11.14
CA THR A 43 -1.59 9.10 10.79
C THR A 43 -1.05 9.52 9.42
N LEU A 44 -1.95 9.96 8.55
CA LEU A 44 -1.66 10.46 7.19
C LEU A 44 -1.61 11.99 7.14
N ALA A 45 -2.51 12.66 7.85
CA ALA A 45 -2.62 14.11 7.87
C ALA A 45 -3.34 14.58 9.13
N ALA A 46 -3.08 15.81 9.56
CA ALA A 46 -3.82 16.45 10.63
C ALA A 46 -4.06 17.94 10.33
N TYR A 47 -5.27 18.41 10.63
CA TYR A 47 -5.75 19.73 10.27
C TYR A 47 -6.48 20.40 11.44
N GLU A 48 -6.35 21.72 11.50
CA GLU A 48 -7.21 22.60 12.28
C GLU A 48 -8.21 23.22 11.30
N THR A 49 -9.51 22.91 11.45
CA THR A 49 -10.52 23.34 10.46
C THR A 49 -11.84 23.78 11.10
N GLU A 50 -12.51 24.73 10.47
CA GLU A 50 -13.89 25.11 10.81
C GLU A 50 -14.92 24.30 10.00
N ARG A 51 -14.47 23.50 9.03
CA ARG A 51 -15.31 22.74 8.10
C ARG A 51 -14.98 21.25 8.12
N PRO A 52 -14.99 20.57 9.29
CA PRO A 52 -14.61 19.16 9.38
C PRO A 52 -15.46 18.25 8.49
N ASP A 53 -16.72 18.63 8.25
CA ASP A 53 -17.68 17.88 7.44
C ASP A 53 -17.31 17.82 5.96
N ALA A 54 -16.46 18.75 5.47
CA ALA A 54 -16.01 18.76 4.09
C ALA A 54 -15.00 17.64 3.77
N TYR A 55 -14.29 17.11 4.78
CA TYR A 55 -13.20 16.17 4.57
C TYR A 55 -13.68 14.76 4.23
N ALA A 56 -14.78 14.30 4.82
CA ALA A 56 -15.31 12.95 4.55
C ALA A 56 -15.56 12.69 3.04
N PRO A 57 -16.32 13.53 2.31
CA PRO A 57 -16.54 13.30 0.87
C PRO A 57 -15.25 13.42 0.03
N TRP A 58 -14.30 14.28 0.42
CA TRP A 58 -12.99 14.34 -0.26
C TRP A 58 -12.18 13.06 -0.06
N VAL A 59 -12.11 12.58 1.18
CA VAL A 59 -11.39 11.34 1.51
C VAL A 59 -12.06 10.13 0.84
N GLU A 60 -13.38 10.10 0.76
CA GLU A 60 -14.13 9.08 0.02
C GLU A 60 -13.75 9.05 -1.46
N ALA A 61 -13.83 10.20 -2.13
CA ALA A 61 -13.48 10.34 -3.53
C ALA A 61 -12.03 9.91 -3.79
N PHE A 62 -11.10 10.31 -2.92
CA PHE A 62 -9.72 9.86 -2.99
C PHE A 62 -9.60 8.34 -2.81
N ALA A 63 -10.22 7.76 -1.78
CA ALA A 63 -10.13 6.33 -1.46
C ALA A 63 -10.61 5.44 -2.62
N HIS A 64 -11.63 5.87 -3.38
CA HIS A 64 -12.11 5.16 -4.58
C HIS A 64 -11.08 5.10 -5.72
N THR A 65 -10.07 5.98 -5.72
CA THR A 65 -8.95 5.94 -6.68
C THR A 65 -7.81 5.02 -6.24
N GLN A 66 -7.92 4.42 -5.05
CA GLN A 66 -6.86 3.60 -4.45
C GLN A 66 -7.22 2.10 -4.44
N VAL A 67 -6.18 1.28 -4.30
CA VAL A 67 -6.26 -0.15 -4.05
C VAL A 67 -5.54 -0.42 -2.75
N ARG A 68 -6.04 -1.34 -1.91
CA ARG A 68 -5.35 -1.66 -0.65
C ARG A 68 -3.91 -2.07 -0.93
N LEU A 69 -3.02 -1.52 -0.12
CA LEU A 69 -1.59 -1.77 -0.18
C LEU A 69 -1.23 -2.67 1.01
N PRO A 70 -0.39 -3.70 0.83
CA PRO A 70 0.11 -4.46 1.95
C PRO A 70 0.98 -3.57 2.85
N LEU A 71 0.86 -3.89 4.13
CA LEU A 71 1.43 -3.20 5.27
C LEU A 71 2.17 -4.24 6.10
N ARG A 72 3.36 -3.88 6.57
CA ARG A 72 4.14 -4.72 7.47
C ARG A 72 4.65 -3.86 8.62
N LEU A 73 4.13 -4.08 9.82
CA LEU A 73 4.63 -3.43 11.03
C LEU A 73 5.84 -4.22 11.53
N GLN A 74 7.04 -3.66 11.32
CA GLN A 74 8.31 -4.37 11.36
C GLN A 74 8.91 -4.45 12.77
N SER A 75 8.94 -3.35 13.50
CA SER A 75 9.70 -3.30 14.75
C SER A 75 9.05 -2.38 15.78
N PRO A 76 9.01 -2.77 17.06
CA PRO A 76 8.84 -1.83 18.16
C PRO A 76 9.96 -0.78 18.12
N SER A 77 9.61 0.48 18.35
CA SER A 77 10.50 1.63 18.26
C SER A 77 10.01 2.76 19.17
N ILE A 78 10.87 3.76 19.41
CA ILE A 78 10.62 4.85 20.36
C ILE A 78 10.96 6.18 19.70
N PHE A 79 10.12 7.19 19.90
CA PHE A 79 10.51 8.59 19.71
C PHE A 79 11.05 9.10 21.05
N PHE A 80 12.36 9.38 21.10
CA PHE A 80 13.03 9.75 22.34
C PHE A 80 12.52 11.07 22.94
N GLU A 81 12.17 12.05 22.10
CA GLU A 81 11.71 13.36 22.58
C GLU A 81 10.34 13.30 23.27
N THR A 82 9.48 12.39 22.85
CA THR A 82 8.08 12.30 23.35
C THR A 82 7.82 11.04 24.17
N ASN A 83 8.83 10.18 24.35
CA ASN A 83 8.68 8.85 24.94
C ASN A 83 7.53 8.03 24.31
N THR A 84 7.22 8.27 23.04
CA THR A 84 6.16 7.54 22.33
C THR A 84 6.70 6.20 21.87
N VAL A 85 6.09 5.11 22.29
CA VAL A 85 6.43 3.76 21.82
C VAL A 85 5.46 3.37 20.71
N TYR A 86 5.99 2.91 19.59
CA TYR A 86 5.22 2.63 18.38
C TYR A 86 5.77 1.41 17.62
N LEU A 87 4.98 0.91 16.66
CA LEU A 87 5.40 -0.07 15.67
C LEU A 87 5.77 0.66 14.38
N ALA A 88 7.04 0.54 13.97
CA ALA A 88 7.55 1.13 12.74
C ALA A 88 7.13 0.27 11.53
N PRO A 89 6.40 0.84 10.54
CA PRO A 89 6.05 0.13 9.33
C PRO A 89 7.23 0.07 8.35
N ARG A 90 7.35 -1.05 7.61
CA ARG A 90 8.19 -1.12 6.41
C ARG A 90 7.37 -0.69 5.21
N LEU A 91 7.45 0.59 4.85
CA LEU A 91 6.74 1.13 3.69
C LEU A 91 7.61 1.12 2.43
N SER A 92 7.00 0.76 1.29
CA SER A 92 7.57 0.94 -0.05
C SER A 92 7.31 2.36 -0.58
N GLY A 93 8.02 2.77 -1.63
CA GLY A 93 7.78 4.06 -2.32
C GLY A 93 6.31 4.35 -2.68
N ALA A 94 5.54 3.31 -3.01
CA ALA A 94 4.09 3.43 -3.29
C ALA A 94 3.28 4.06 -2.14
N TRP A 95 3.71 3.90 -0.88
CA TRP A 95 3.05 4.53 0.26
C TRP A 95 3.31 6.04 0.34
N PHE A 96 4.55 6.45 0.09
CA PHE A 96 4.93 7.87 0.03
C PHE A 96 4.30 8.58 -1.17
N GLU A 97 4.15 7.87 -2.30
CA GLU A 97 3.41 8.35 -3.47
C GLU A 97 1.92 8.55 -3.13
N MET A 98 1.27 7.57 -2.49
CA MET A 98 -0.12 7.70 -2.07
C MET A 98 -0.32 8.87 -1.11
N HIS A 99 0.57 9.02 -0.12
CA HIS A 99 0.54 10.14 0.83
C HIS A 99 0.70 11.50 0.13
N THR A 100 1.67 11.63 -0.77
CA THR A 100 1.84 12.84 -1.60
C THR A 100 0.59 13.14 -2.41
N ARG A 101 0.01 12.14 -3.09
CA ARG A 101 -1.22 12.30 -3.87
C ARG A 101 -2.41 12.71 -3.01
N LEU A 102 -2.55 12.14 -1.81
CA LEU A 102 -3.61 12.50 -0.87
C LEU A 102 -3.50 13.98 -0.47
N LEU A 103 -2.31 14.41 -0.02
CA LEU A 103 -2.12 15.78 0.44
C LEU A 103 -2.27 16.81 -0.69
N THR A 104 -1.77 16.52 -1.89
CA THR A 104 -1.97 17.38 -3.07
C THR A 104 -3.45 17.47 -3.42
N TYR A 105 -4.15 16.34 -3.50
CA TYR A 105 -5.59 16.32 -3.78
C TYR A 105 -6.39 17.13 -2.76
N LEU A 106 -6.11 16.97 -1.46
CA LEU A 106 -6.80 17.73 -0.41
C LEU A 106 -6.54 19.23 -0.53
N ARG A 107 -5.30 19.64 -0.85
CA ARG A 107 -4.97 21.05 -1.12
C ARG A 107 -5.77 21.61 -2.30
N GLU A 108 -5.91 20.85 -3.38
CA GLU A 108 -6.73 21.23 -4.54
C GLU A 108 -8.23 21.37 -4.20
N GLN A 109 -8.73 20.60 -3.24
CA GLN A 109 -10.09 20.75 -2.71
C GLN A 109 -10.25 21.94 -1.74
N GLY A 110 -9.15 22.61 -1.39
CA GLY A 110 -9.15 23.73 -0.44
C GLY A 110 -9.12 23.31 1.02
N ALA A 111 -8.44 22.21 1.34
CA ALA A 111 -8.11 21.83 2.72
C ALA A 111 -7.21 22.88 3.38
N ASP A 112 -7.39 23.04 4.69
CA ASP A 112 -6.57 23.93 5.51
C ASP A 112 -5.08 23.49 5.49
N PRO A 113 -4.11 24.40 5.69
CA PRO A 113 -2.71 24.02 5.80
C PRO A 113 -2.43 23.23 7.09
N GLN A 114 -1.46 22.31 7.04
CA GLN A 114 -1.03 21.55 8.22
C GLN A 114 -0.21 22.42 9.19
N ARG A 115 -0.87 23.21 10.04
CA ARG A 115 -0.24 24.22 10.91
C ARG A 115 0.58 23.67 12.07
N PHE A 116 0.20 22.52 12.61
CA PHE A 116 0.87 21.89 13.77
C PHE A 116 1.46 20.51 13.44
N ALA A 117 1.26 20.04 12.21
CA ALA A 117 1.53 18.67 11.79
C ALA A 117 2.63 18.59 10.70
N HIS A 118 3.62 19.48 10.76
CA HIS A 118 4.71 19.56 9.77
C HIS A 118 5.53 18.26 9.64
N HIS A 119 5.55 17.40 10.67
CA HIS A 119 6.23 16.11 10.67
C HIS A 119 5.49 15.00 9.91
N ILE A 120 4.27 15.29 9.41
CA ILE A 120 3.48 14.39 8.56
C ILE A 120 3.11 15.04 7.22
N ASP A 121 3.88 16.05 6.77
CA ASP A 121 3.73 16.68 5.47
C ASP A 121 4.53 15.95 4.36
N ILE A 122 4.34 16.37 3.12
CA ILE A 122 5.05 15.85 1.95
C ILE A 122 6.57 16.00 2.17
N GLY A 123 7.28 14.88 2.10
CA GLY A 123 8.73 14.82 2.27
C GLY A 123 9.23 14.74 3.72
N THR A 124 8.36 14.93 4.71
CA THR A 124 8.72 14.86 6.15
C THR A 124 8.00 13.73 6.90
N TRP A 125 7.04 13.07 6.25
CA TRP A 125 6.22 12.02 6.86
C TRP A 125 7.03 10.88 7.47
N THR A 126 6.92 10.74 8.79
CA THR A 126 7.47 9.62 9.57
C THR A 126 6.34 8.67 10.02
N PRO A 127 6.01 7.65 9.22
CA PRO A 127 4.86 6.78 9.48
C PRO A 127 5.11 5.88 10.69
N HIS A 128 4.12 5.76 11.57
CA HIS A 128 4.20 4.93 12.77
C HIS A 128 2.80 4.51 13.23
N CYS A 129 2.70 3.31 13.82
CA CYS A 129 1.51 2.86 14.53
C CYS A 129 1.75 2.93 16.03
N THR A 130 1.20 3.95 16.69
CA THR A 130 1.43 4.19 18.12
C THR A 130 0.91 3.04 18.97
N LEU A 131 1.75 2.58 19.90
CA LEU A 131 1.34 1.68 20.98
C LEU A 131 0.93 2.50 22.20
N VAL A 132 1.77 3.43 22.64
CA VAL A 132 1.48 4.36 23.74
C VAL A 132 2.15 5.70 23.46
N SER A 133 1.39 6.78 23.61
CA SER A 133 1.90 8.16 23.53
C SER A 133 2.35 8.64 24.90
N ARG A 134 3.37 9.50 24.97
CA ARG A 134 3.78 10.21 26.20
C ARG A 134 3.97 9.27 27.40
N VAL A 135 4.71 8.18 27.20
CA VAL A 135 5.02 7.23 28.28
C VAL A 135 5.86 7.94 29.34
N GLU A 136 5.52 7.75 30.62
CA GLU A 136 6.35 8.22 31.72
C GLU A 136 7.77 7.62 31.60
N PRO A 137 8.85 8.41 31.78
CA PRO A 137 10.22 7.96 31.50
C PRO A 137 10.60 6.62 32.17
N GLN A 138 10.09 6.38 33.39
CA GLN A 138 10.32 5.15 34.15
C GLN A 138 9.68 3.91 33.51
N ASP A 139 8.61 4.08 32.73
CA ASP A 139 7.81 3.00 32.16
C ASP A 139 8.20 2.67 30.72
N VAL A 140 9.02 3.51 30.06
CA VAL A 140 9.45 3.33 28.66
C VAL A 140 10.05 1.94 28.42
N LEU A 141 10.97 1.50 29.28
CA LEU A 141 11.61 0.19 29.14
C LEU A 141 10.62 -0.96 29.35
N THR A 142 9.64 -0.79 30.24
CA THR A 142 8.56 -1.77 30.45
C THR A 142 7.73 -1.93 29.18
N VAL A 143 7.29 -0.82 28.58
CA VAL A 143 6.49 -0.83 27.34
C VAL A 143 7.26 -1.47 26.19
N VAL A 144 8.54 -1.11 26.02
CA VAL A 144 9.41 -1.65 24.96
C VAL A 144 9.61 -3.16 25.14
N LYS A 145 9.88 -3.62 26.36
CA LYS A 145 10.04 -5.04 26.68
C LYS A 145 8.77 -5.83 26.34
N ILE A 146 7.60 -5.31 26.73
CA ILE A 146 6.31 -5.94 26.41
C ILE A 146 6.09 -6.00 24.90
N ALA A 147 6.31 -4.88 24.19
CA ALA A 147 6.16 -4.83 22.74
C ALA A 147 7.09 -5.83 22.04
N GLN A 148 8.34 -5.94 22.48
CA GLN A 148 9.33 -6.87 21.92
C GLN A 148 8.95 -8.35 22.14
N GLN A 149 8.32 -8.68 23.27
CA GLN A 149 7.88 -10.04 23.59
C GLN A 149 6.55 -10.40 22.94
N ALA A 150 5.65 -9.43 22.79
CA ALA A 150 4.29 -9.64 22.33
C ALA A 150 4.13 -9.48 20.82
N TRP A 151 4.90 -8.60 20.18
CA TRP A 151 4.79 -8.35 18.74
C TRP A 151 5.52 -9.42 17.95
N ARG A 152 4.82 -9.99 16.96
CA ARG A 152 5.41 -10.84 15.93
C ARG A 152 5.24 -10.12 14.61
N ILE A 153 6.31 -10.07 13.82
CA ILE A 153 6.29 -9.47 12.49
C ILE A 153 5.27 -10.22 11.65
N ARG A 154 4.31 -9.49 11.07
CA ARG A 154 3.24 -10.05 10.27
C ARG A 154 2.99 -9.19 9.05
N ASP A 155 2.62 -9.84 7.96
CA ASP A 155 2.08 -9.17 6.79
C ASP A 155 0.58 -8.92 7.01
N GLY A 156 0.13 -7.74 6.61
CA GLY A 156 -1.27 -7.32 6.63
C GLY A 156 -1.53 -6.35 5.48
N PHE A 157 -2.68 -5.70 5.53
CA PHE A 157 -3.13 -4.69 4.58
C PHE A 157 -3.59 -3.45 5.31
N ALA A 158 -3.36 -2.30 4.67
CA ALA A 158 -4.12 -1.12 5.02
C ALA A 158 -5.35 -1.05 4.11
N GLU A 159 -6.51 -0.99 4.76
CA GLU A 159 -7.83 -1.21 4.17
C GLU A 159 -8.52 0.10 3.77
N GLY A 160 -8.06 1.25 4.26
CA GLY A 160 -8.65 2.54 3.90
C GLY A 160 -8.18 3.70 4.78
N ILE A 161 -8.93 4.80 4.70
CA ILE A 161 -8.70 6.03 5.46
C ILE A 161 -9.92 6.30 6.35
N GLY A 162 -9.68 6.52 7.64
CA GLY A 162 -10.66 7.01 8.60
C GLY A 162 -10.50 8.52 8.80
N VAL A 163 -11.61 9.21 9.06
CA VAL A 163 -11.63 10.61 9.48
C VAL A 163 -12.01 10.65 10.95
N VAL A 164 -11.13 11.20 11.79
CA VAL A 164 -11.37 11.39 13.23
C VAL A 164 -11.44 12.89 13.50
N VAL A 165 -12.41 13.31 14.32
CA VAL A 165 -12.57 14.72 14.71
C VAL A 165 -12.59 14.78 16.23
N LEU A 166 -11.59 15.42 16.83
CA LEU A 166 -11.54 15.52 18.29
C LEU A 166 -12.69 16.38 18.84
N PRO A 167 -13.18 16.06 20.05
CA PRO A 167 -12.64 15.10 21.04
C PRO A 167 -13.09 13.65 20.85
N GLU A 168 -13.77 13.29 19.75
CA GLU A 168 -14.20 11.92 19.51
C GLU A 168 -12.99 10.99 19.30
N THR A 169 -13.05 9.79 19.88
CA THR A 169 -11.98 8.78 19.76
C THR A 169 -12.24 7.77 18.64
N LEU A 170 -13.46 7.76 18.10
CA LEU A 170 -13.91 6.89 17.01
C LEU A 170 -13.84 7.62 15.67
N ASP A 171 -13.68 6.83 14.59
CA ASP A 171 -13.77 7.37 13.24
C ASP A 171 -15.20 7.88 12.97
N ARG A 172 -15.31 9.17 12.64
CA ARG A 172 -16.54 9.78 12.16
C ARG A 172 -16.98 9.20 10.81
N SER A 173 -16.01 8.84 9.97
CA SER A 173 -16.25 8.15 8.69
C SER A 173 -15.07 7.27 8.30
N LYS A 174 -15.32 6.23 7.50
CA LYS A 174 -14.33 5.25 7.04
C LYS A 174 -14.52 4.98 5.55
N HIS A 175 -13.46 5.14 4.78
CA HIS A 175 -13.49 4.99 3.33
C HIS A 175 -12.50 3.92 2.91
N ARG A 176 -13.03 2.77 2.46
CA ARG A 176 -12.21 1.62 2.04
C ARG A 176 -11.55 1.87 0.70
N PHE A 177 -10.33 1.37 0.58
CA PHE A 177 -9.70 1.17 -0.72
C PHE A 177 -10.35 -0.01 -1.44
N ALA A 178 -10.25 -0.02 -2.78
CA ALA A 178 -10.64 -1.20 -3.53
C ALA A 178 -9.76 -2.39 -3.13
N SER A 179 -10.36 -3.58 -3.01
CA SER A 179 -9.56 -4.81 -2.92
C SER A 179 -8.81 -5.03 -4.23
N PRO A 180 -7.55 -5.51 -4.21
CA PRO A 180 -6.85 -5.88 -5.41
C PRO A 180 -7.63 -7.07 -5.95
N ARG A 181 -7.99 -7.02 -7.23
CA ARG A 181 -8.54 -8.20 -7.89
C ARG A 181 -7.53 -9.35 -7.71
N THR A 182 -7.98 -10.47 -7.19
CA THR A 182 -7.13 -11.62 -6.87
C THR A 182 -6.71 -12.33 -8.15
N ALA A 183 -5.71 -13.21 -8.09
CA ALA A 183 -5.34 -14.03 -9.24
C ALA A 183 -6.52 -14.86 -9.80
N ALA A 184 -7.55 -15.12 -9.00
CA ALA A 184 -8.79 -15.78 -9.45
C ALA A 184 -9.66 -14.90 -10.37
N ASP A 185 -9.45 -13.58 -10.37
CA ASP A 185 -10.17 -12.62 -11.23
C ASP A 185 -9.49 -12.44 -12.60
N TYR A 186 -8.36 -13.12 -12.81
CA TYR A 186 -7.56 -13.01 -14.01
C TYR A 186 -7.30 -14.39 -14.63
N THR A 187 -7.49 -14.49 -15.93
CA THR A 187 -7.00 -15.64 -16.71
C THR A 187 -5.63 -15.29 -17.27
N ILE A 188 -4.66 -16.18 -17.07
CA ILE A 188 -3.32 -16.03 -17.65
C ILE A 188 -3.25 -16.92 -18.89
N ARG A 189 -2.88 -16.33 -20.02
CA ARG A 189 -2.75 -17.04 -21.29
C ARG A 189 -1.67 -16.44 -22.18
N ARG A 190 -1.29 -17.17 -23.23
CA ARG A 190 -0.44 -16.61 -24.29
C ARG A 190 -1.13 -15.40 -24.93
N ALA A 191 -0.33 -14.39 -25.25
CA ALA A 191 -0.80 -13.23 -26.01
C ALA A 191 -1.20 -13.65 -27.43
N ARG A 192 -2.27 -13.06 -27.94
CA ARG A 192 -2.69 -13.20 -29.34
C ARG A 192 -1.96 -12.16 -30.19
N LEU A 193 -1.76 -12.44 -31.47
CA LEU A 193 -1.09 -11.51 -32.39
C LEU A 193 -1.85 -10.17 -32.53
N GLY A 194 -3.18 -10.18 -32.45
CA GLY A 194 -4.01 -8.96 -32.48
C GLY A 194 -3.98 -8.13 -31.18
N GLU A 195 -3.26 -8.57 -30.14
CA GLU A 195 -3.24 -7.92 -28.82
C GLU A 195 -1.99 -7.07 -28.60
N LEU A 196 -1.04 -7.05 -29.55
CA LEU A 196 0.27 -6.42 -29.34
C LEU A 196 0.20 -4.90 -29.16
N GLU A 197 -0.67 -4.22 -29.91
CA GLU A 197 -0.89 -2.77 -29.73
C GLU A 197 -1.46 -2.45 -28.35
N GLN A 198 -2.37 -3.27 -27.85
CA GLN A 198 -2.93 -3.11 -26.49
C GLN A 198 -1.87 -3.35 -25.41
N ILE A 199 -0.96 -4.30 -25.65
CA ILE A 199 0.19 -4.54 -24.77
C ILE A 199 1.14 -3.33 -24.72
N GLN A 200 1.43 -2.69 -25.88
CA GLN A 200 2.23 -1.47 -25.92
C GLN A 200 1.55 -0.29 -25.22
N ALA A 201 0.23 -0.13 -25.40
CA ALA A 201 -0.55 0.88 -24.71
C ALA A 201 -0.53 0.68 -23.18
N ALA A 202 -0.65 -0.57 -22.73
CA ALA A 202 -0.55 -0.92 -21.31
C ALA A 202 0.86 -0.64 -20.73
N GLU A 203 1.92 -0.89 -21.51
CA GLU A 203 3.31 -0.55 -21.15
C GLU A 203 3.51 0.95 -21.00
N GLN A 204 3.06 1.74 -21.97
CA GLN A 204 3.17 3.19 -21.93
C GLN A 204 2.40 3.79 -20.74
N ALA A 205 1.18 3.31 -20.50
CA ALA A 205 0.37 3.72 -19.36
C ALA A 205 0.99 3.35 -18.01
N ALA A 206 1.79 2.28 -17.95
CA ALA A 206 2.58 1.94 -16.76
C ALA A 206 3.83 2.81 -16.62
N GLY A 207 4.52 3.11 -17.73
CA GLY A 207 5.71 3.96 -17.80
C GLY A 207 5.45 5.38 -17.31
N GLN A 208 4.37 6.02 -17.77
CA GLN A 208 3.97 7.39 -17.39
C GLN A 208 3.75 7.56 -15.88
N ARG A 209 3.47 6.48 -15.15
CA ARG A 209 3.27 6.53 -13.69
C ARG A 209 4.58 6.55 -12.91
N PHE A 210 5.69 6.11 -13.51
CA PHE A 210 7.01 6.25 -12.89
C PHE A 210 7.53 7.70 -12.91
N ALA A 211 7.02 8.55 -13.82
CA ALA A 211 7.30 9.98 -13.78
C ALA A 211 6.78 10.65 -12.50
N LEU A 212 5.63 10.17 -11.97
CA LEU A 212 5.01 10.72 -10.76
C LEU A 212 5.81 10.46 -9.48
N VAL A 213 6.84 9.60 -9.54
CA VAL A 213 7.74 9.28 -8.40
C VAL A 213 9.19 9.70 -8.65
N GLY A 214 9.42 10.64 -9.58
CA GLY A 214 10.75 11.18 -9.87
C GLY A 214 11.68 10.22 -10.61
N LEU A 215 11.14 9.14 -11.21
CA LEU A 215 11.88 8.19 -12.05
C LEU A 215 11.61 8.47 -13.54
N GLU A 216 11.84 9.72 -13.94
CA GLU A 216 11.59 10.25 -15.30
C GLU A 216 12.29 9.43 -16.39
N ALA A 217 13.47 8.88 -16.10
CA ALA A 217 14.22 8.01 -17.00
C ALA A 217 13.47 6.70 -17.36
N ILE A 218 12.60 6.19 -16.47
CA ILE A 218 11.78 5.00 -16.73
C ILE A 218 10.54 5.38 -17.53
N SER A 219 9.96 6.56 -17.28
CA SER A 219 8.84 7.08 -18.07
C SER A 219 9.23 7.48 -19.50
N ALA A 220 10.50 7.83 -19.72
CA ALA A 220 11.04 8.16 -21.04
C ALA A 220 11.42 6.92 -21.87
N MET A 221 11.30 5.70 -21.32
CA MET A 221 11.55 4.48 -22.07
C MET A 221 10.45 4.27 -23.11
N ASN A 222 10.85 4.11 -24.37
CA ASN A 222 9.92 3.68 -25.41
C ASN A 222 9.31 2.32 -25.05
N PRO A 223 8.01 2.09 -25.34
CA PRO A 223 7.43 0.76 -25.25
C PRO A 223 8.21 -0.22 -26.13
N ILE A 224 8.14 -1.51 -25.81
CA ILE A 224 8.75 -2.57 -26.62
C ILE A 224 8.20 -2.41 -28.04
N ALA A 225 9.09 -2.38 -29.02
CA ALA A 225 8.72 -2.29 -30.43
C ALA A 225 7.78 -3.45 -30.82
N HIS A 226 6.81 -3.17 -31.68
CA HIS A 226 5.77 -4.13 -32.07
C HIS A 226 6.38 -5.40 -32.66
N GLU A 227 7.45 -5.26 -33.45
CA GLU A 227 8.18 -6.38 -34.06
C GLU A 227 8.81 -7.29 -33.02
N VAL A 228 9.33 -6.71 -31.93
CA VAL A 228 9.93 -7.48 -30.83
C VAL A 228 8.86 -8.25 -30.06
N LEU A 229 7.69 -7.64 -29.82
CA LEU A 229 6.55 -8.33 -29.21
C LEU A 229 6.05 -9.47 -30.12
N ALA A 230 5.93 -9.23 -31.42
CA ALA A 230 5.51 -10.25 -32.39
C ALA A 230 6.45 -11.45 -32.42
N GLN A 231 7.77 -11.22 -32.39
CA GLN A 231 8.76 -12.30 -32.33
C GLN A 231 8.61 -13.16 -31.06
N HIS A 232 8.42 -12.53 -29.89
CA HIS A 232 8.24 -13.28 -28.63
C HIS A 232 6.87 -13.97 -28.59
N GLN A 233 5.83 -13.40 -29.20
CA GLN A 233 4.52 -14.02 -29.32
C GLN A 233 4.59 -15.30 -30.15
N ILE A 234 5.25 -15.26 -31.32
CA ILE A 234 5.44 -16.43 -32.20
C ILE A 234 6.20 -17.55 -31.47
N LYS A 235 7.18 -17.19 -30.63
CA LYS A 235 7.96 -18.13 -29.81
C LYS A 235 7.21 -18.65 -28.58
N GLY A 236 5.97 -18.22 -28.34
CA GLY A 236 5.19 -18.58 -27.13
C GLY A 236 5.73 -17.97 -25.84
N GLN A 237 6.55 -16.91 -25.95
CA GLN A 237 7.27 -16.24 -24.86
C GLN A 237 6.58 -14.95 -24.39
N LEU A 238 5.38 -14.65 -24.90
CA LEU A 238 4.59 -13.49 -24.53
C LEU A 238 3.25 -13.94 -23.93
N TRP A 239 2.98 -13.50 -22.70
CA TRP A 239 1.82 -13.87 -21.91
C TRP A 239 1.09 -12.63 -21.44
N VAL A 240 -0.22 -12.74 -21.29
CA VAL A 240 -1.09 -11.68 -20.78
C VAL A 240 -1.90 -12.20 -19.59
N ALA A 241 -2.14 -11.32 -18.62
CA ALA A 241 -3.17 -11.49 -17.63
C ALA A 241 -4.40 -10.71 -18.10
N VAL A 242 -5.53 -11.39 -18.29
CA VAL A 242 -6.78 -10.78 -18.74
C VAL A 242 -7.87 -10.87 -17.68
N THR A 243 -8.72 -9.86 -17.59
CA THR A 243 -9.89 -9.87 -16.69
C THR A 243 -10.94 -10.89 -17.16
N ALA A 244 -11.97 -11.12 -16.36
CA ALA A 244 -13.16 -11.88 -16.79
C ALA A 244 -13.86 -11.31 -18.05
N ALA A 245 -13.61 -10.04 -18.39
CA ALA A 245 -14.10 -9.39 -19.61
C ALA A 245 -13.11 -9.51 -20.80
N ASP A 246 -12.05 -10.32 -20.67
CA ASP A 246 -10.95 -10.49 -21.63
C ASP A 246 -10.13 -9.21 -21.90
N GLU A 247 -10.13 -8.25 -20.97
CA GLU A 247 -9.32 -7.02 -21.05
C GLU A 247 -7.90 -7.26 -20.52
N ILE A 248 -6.87 -6.76 -21.22
CA ILE A 248 -5.47 -6.92 -20.81
C ILE A 248 -5.15 -6.07 -19.57
N ALA A 249 -4.95 -6.76 -18.46
CA ALA A 249 -4.56 -6.16 -17.19
C ALA A 249 -3.04 -6.12 -16.98
N GLY A 250 -2.27 -6.86 -17.77
CA GLY A 250 -0.82 -6.87 -17.72
C GLY A 250 -0.23 -7.89 -18.67
N PHE A 251 1.08 -7.84 -18.88
CA PHE A 251 1.80 -8.80 -19.70
C PHE A 251 3.15 -9.20 -19.10
N LEU A 252 3.61 -10.36 -19.52
CA LEU A 252 4.92 -10.93 -19.22
C LEU A 252 5.60 -11.31 -20.53
N MET A 253 6.81 -10.81 -20.74
CA MET A 253 7.70 -11.24 -21.81
C MET A 253 8.90 -11.95 -21.21
N MET A 254 9.17 -13.17 -21.66
CA MET A 254 10.27 -13.99 -21.18
C MET A 254 11.28 -14.31 -22.28
N ALA A 255 12.48 -14.73 -21.90
CA ALA A 255 13.44 -15.37 -22.79
C ALA A 255 13.78 -16.75 -22.21
N VAL A 256 14.03 -17.72 -23.07
CA VAL A 256 14.57 -19.02 -22.65
C VAL A 256 16.07 -18.99 -22.92
N VAL A 257 16.88 -19.17 -21.87
CA VAL A 257 18.34 -19.25 -21.94
C VAL A 257 18.73 -20.54 -21.24
N ASP A 258 19.46 -21.42 -21.95
CA ASP A 258 19.91 -22.73 -21.45
C ASP A 258 18.78 -23.63 -20.90
N GLY A 259 17.60 -23.58 -21.53
CA GLY A 259 16.42 -24.35 -21.11
C GLY A 259 15.63 -23.73 -19.96
N GLU A 260 16.14 -22.65 -19.37
CA GLU A 260 15.52 -21.96 -18.25
C GLU A 260 14.82 -20.67 -18.67
N ALA A 261 13.68 -20.39 -18.03
CA ALA A 261 12.82 -19.25 -18.30
C ALA A 261 13.28 -18.00 -17.53
N TYR A 262 13.70 -16.96 -18.24
CA TYR A 262 14.07 -15.66 -17.67
C TYR A 262 13.00 -14.62 -17.95
N ILE A 263 12.49 -13.98 -16.90
CA ILE A 263 11.59 -12.83 -17.03
C ILE A 263 12.39 -11.64 -17.58
N ARG A 264 12.12 -11.29 -18.84
CA ARG A 264 12.76 -10.15 -19.50
C ARG A 264 12.00 -8.85 -19.22
N ARG A 265 10.67 -8.90 -19.18
CA ARG A 265 9.81 -7.75 -18.81
C ARG A 265 8.48 -8.21 -18.23
N ALA A 266 7.98 -7.49 -17.24
CA ALA A 266 6.65 -7.72 -16.66
C ALA A 266 6.01 -6.36 -16.33
N ILE A 267 4.78 -6.13 -16.79
CA ILE A 267 4.04 -4.89 -16.55
C ILE A 267 2.60 -5.26 -16.16
N GLY A 268 2.09 -4.62 -15.12
CA GLY A 268 0.69 -4.66 -14.73
C GLY A 268 0.08 -3.26 -14.81
N THR A 269 -1.14 -3.16 -15.35
CA THR A 269 -2.03 -2.02 -15.11
C THR A 269 -2.33 -1.95 -13.61
N PRO A 270 -2.65 -0.77 -13.05
CA PRO A 270 -2.63 -0.56 -11.62
C PRO A 270 -3.92 -1.13 -11.06
N ARG A 271 -3.93 -2.43 -10.80
CA ARG A 271 -4.78 -2.98 -9.76
C ARG A 271 -4.25 -4.21 -9.08
N PRO A 272 -3.11 -4.79 -9.53
CA PRO A 272 -2.33 -5.54 -8.56
C PRO A 272 -0.79 -5.40 -8.80
N ARG A 273 0.02 -5.53 -7.73
CA ARG A 273 1.47 -5.24 -7.69
C ARG A 273 2.35 -6.03 -8.69
N PRO A 274 3.52 -5.55 -9.14
CA PRO A 274 4.44 -6.36 -9.95
C PRO A 274 4.95 -7.67 -9.30
N SER A 275 4.87 -7.78 -7.96
CA SER A 275 5.41 -8.92 -7.20
C SER A 275 4.55 -10.19 -7.25
N TRP A 276 3.21 -10.09 -7.32
CA TRP A 276 2.37 -11.28 -7.43
C TRP A 276 2.36 -11.81 -8.88
N ILE A 277 2.43 -10.96 -9.91
CA ILE A 277 2.63 -11.43 -11.30
C ILE A 277 3.91 -12.26 -11.40
N ARG A 278 5.02 -11.78 -10.81
CA ARG A 278 6.29 -12.52 -10.78
C ARG A 278 6.19 -13.85 -10.03
N ALA A 279 5.55 -13.88 -8.86
CA ALA A 279 5.46 -15.09 -8.03
C ALA A 279 4.41 -16.09 -8.55
N THR A 280 3.24 -15.62 -8.99
CA THR A 280 2.13 -16.45 -9.48
C THR A 280 2.42 -17.02 -10.87
N LEU A 281 3.06 -16.27 -11.78
CA LEU A 281 3.48 -16.82 -13.08
C LEU A 281 4.64 -17.82 -12.95
N ALA A 282 5.59 -17.57 -12.04
CA ALA A 282 6.66 -18.52 -11.74
C ALA A 282 6.11 -19.80 -11.06
N ASN A 283 5.19 -19.67 -10.11
CA ASN A 283 4.59 -20.81 -9.41
C ASN A 283 3.60 -21.61 -10.29
N LEU A 284 2.83 -20.96 -11.18
CA LEU A 284 1.98 -21.66 -12.15
C LEU A 284 2.82 -22.47 -13.15
N TRP A 285 4.00 -21.97 -13.56
CA TRP A 285 4.88 -22.73 -14.43
C TRP A 285 5.57 -23.91 -13.72
N LEU A 286 6.00 -23.76 -12.46
CA LEU A 286 6.48 -24.91 -11.66
C LEU A 286 5.40 -26.01 -11.53
N SER A 287 4.12 -25.65 -11.53
CA SER A 287 3.01 -26.63 -11.57
C SER A 287 2.76 -27.25 -12.95
N MET A 288 2.95 -26.48 -14.04
CA MET A 288 2.79 -26.98 -15.43
C MET A 288 4.02 -27.77 -15.94
N GLY A 289 5.20 -27.52 -15.36
CA GLY A 289 6.47 -28.20 -15.67
C GLY A 289 6.59 -29.63 -15.14
N THR A 290 5.55 -30.16 -14.49
CA THR A 290 5.46 -31.59 -14.12
C THR A 290 4.62 -32.41 -15.10
N GLY A 291 4.02 -31.79 -16.13
CA GLY A 291 2.95 -32.43 -16.91
C GLY A 291 3.06 -32.46 -18.43
N ALA A 292 4.03 -31.79 -19.08
CA ALA A 292 4.17 -31.88 -20.53
C ALA A 292 5.62 -31.71 -20.96
N GLY A 293 6.20 -32.78 -21.49
CA GLY A 293 7.52 -32.80 -22.09
C GLY A 293 7.63 -31.88 -23.30
N LEU A 294 8.89 -31.55 -23.61
CA LEU A 294 9.38 -30.92 -24.83
C LEU A 294 8.71 -31.46 -26.11
#